data_AF-A0A7C7QE79-F1
#
_entry.id   AF-A0A7C7QE79-F1
#
_cell.length_a   1.000
_cell.length_b   1.000
_cell.length_c   1.000
_cell.angle_alpha   90.00
_cell.angle_beta   90.00
_cell.angle_gamma   90.00
#
_symmetry.space_group_name_H-M   'P 1'
#
loop_
_entity.id
_entity.type
_entity.pdbx_description
1 polymer ?
#
loop_
_entity_poly.entity_id
_entity_poly.type
_entity_poly.pdbx_seq_one_letter_code
_entity_poly.pdbx_strand_id
1 'polypeptide(L)'
;MQSIPILTLSIPVGGGAVTARRAVGFDGAQATVQGQKILGIAHTDAADGDLLSIDARGTAIVEAGAAISIGDSLIVDAQGRAIP
;
A
#
# COMPACT_ATOMS: atom_id res chain seq x y z
N MET A 1 -3.75 0.73 -17.12
CA MET A 1 -3.40 0.42 -15.73
C MET A 1 -4.65 -0.14 -15.06
N GLN A 2 -4.58 -1.31 -14.42
CA GLN A 2 -5.76 -2.03 -13.91
C GLN A 2 -5.81 -1.98 -12.38
N SER A 3 -6.92 -1.51 -11.82
CA SER A 3 -7.23 -1.60 -10.38
C SER A 3 -8.62 -2.22 -10.26
N ILE A 4 -8.68 -3.53 -10.03
CA ILE A 4 -9.94 -4.28 -9.84
C ILE A 4 -9.89 -4.85 -8.42
N PRO A 5 -10.26 -4.06 -7.40
CA PRO A 5 -10.36 -4.57 -6.05
C PRO A 5 -11.57 -5.50 -5.94
N ILE A 6 -11.36 -6.60 -5.23
CA ILE A 6 -12.40 -7.54 -4.80
C ILE A 6 -12.85 -7.18 -3.38
N LEU A 7 -11.92 -6.72 -2.55
CA LEU A 7 -12.19 -6.26 -1.19
C LEU A 7 -11.41 -4.98 -0.92
N THR A 8 -12.17 -3.90 -0.70
CA THR A 8 -11.65 -2.64 -0.18
C THR A 8 -12.12 -2.50 1.27
N LEU A 9 -11.19 -2.23 2.18
CA LEU A 9 -11.46 -2.02 3.59
C LEU A 9 -11.27 -0.55 3.96
N SER A 10 -12.15 -0.03 4.81
CA SER A 10 -11.96 1.25 5.48
C SER A 10 -11.29 1.00 6.82
N ILE A 11 -10.09 1.53 7.01
CA ILE A 11 -9.31 1.37 8.25
C ILE A 11 -8.93 2.75 8.81
N PRO A 12 -8.77 2.89 10.13
CA PRO A 12 -8.13 4.08 10.68
C PRO A 12 -6.65 4.08 10.31
N VAL A 13 -6.15 5.25 9.91
CA VAL A 13 -4.72 5.49 9.77
C VAL A 13 -4.11 5.60 11.16
N GLY A 14 -2.99 4.89 11.38
CA GLY A 14 -2.25 4.95 12.63
C GLY A 14 -0.76 5.09 12.37
N GLY A 15 -0.07 5.88 13.18
CA GLY A 15 1.39 5.97 13.15
C GLY A 15 1.95 6.95 12.11
N GLY A 16 1.12 7.85 11.58
CA GLY A 16 1.54 8.92 10.66
C GLY A 16 0.75 8.95 9.36
N ALA A 17 0.92 10.04 8.60
CA ALA A 17 0.24 10.21 7.32
C ALA A 17 0.62 9.12 6.31
N VAL A 18 -0.35 8.68 5.52
CA VAL A 18 -0.20 7.72 4.43
C VAL A 18 -0.34 8.44 3.11
N THR A 19 0.60 8.22 2.20
CA THR A 19 0.49 8.73 0.82
C THR A 19 -0.33 7.77 -0.05
N ALA A 20 -1.03 8.29 -1.05
CA ALA A 20 -1.75 7.53 -2.05
C ALA A 20 -0.82 6.51 -2.74
N ARG A 21 -1.37 5.35 -3.12
CA ARG A 21 -0.65 4.27 -3.84
C ARG A 21 0.55 3.72 -3.08
N ARG A 22 0.55 3.86 -1.76
CA ARG A 22 1.51 3.21 -0.85
C ARG A 22 0.90 1.98 -0.21
N ALA A 23 1.77 1.04 0.12
CA ALA A 23 1.41 -0.09 0.92
C ALA A 23 1.21 0.30 2.39
N VAL A 24 0.19 -0.28 2.99
CA VAL A 24 -0.24 -0.01 4.37
C VAL A 24 -0.11 -1.29 5.19
N GLY A 25 0.49 -1.20 6.37
CA GLY A 25 0.65 -2.28 7.33
C GLY A 25 -0.66 -2.66 8.04
N PHE A 26 -0.59 -3.71 8.86
CA PHE A 26 -1.72 -4.15 9.68
C PHE A 26 -2.01 -3.23 10.87
N ASP A 27 -1.08 -2.32 11.16
CA ASP A 27 -1.18 -1.23 12.14
C ASP A 27 -1.89 0.02 11.59
N GLY A 28 -2.26 0.02 10.31
CA GLY A 28 -2.83 1.19 9.63
C GLY A 28 -1.80 2.24 9.23
N ALA A 29 -0.49 1.95 9.40
CA ALA A 29 0.60 2.84 9.04
C ALA A 29 1.08 2.57 7.61
N GLN A 30 1.67 3.57 6.96
CA GLN A 30 2.43 3.33 5.73
C GLN A 30 3.58 2.36 6.01
N ALA A 31 3.85 1.44 5.09
CA ALA A 31 4.93 0.49 5.25
C ALA A 31 6.31 1.17 5.27
N THR A 32 7.12 0.85 6.28
CA THR A 32 8.44 1.46 6.53
C THR A 32 9.59 0.47 6.59
N VAL A 33 9.31 -0.84 6.65
CA VAL A 33 10.33 -1.89 6.64
C VAL A 33 10.26 -2.67 5.33
N GLN A 34 11.40 -2.80 4.66
CA GLN A 34 11.48 -3.55 3.41
C GLN A 34 11.03 -5.00 3.60
N GLY A 35 10.17 -5.49 2.70
CA GLY A 35 9.66 -6.87 2.73
C GLY A 35 8.62 -7.16 3.81
N GLN A 36 8.18 -6.15 4.58
CA GLN A 36 7.15 -6.36 5.59
C GLN A 36 5.82 -6.80 4.99
N LYS A 37 5.01 -7.49 5.79
CA LYS A 37 3.65 -7.86 5.39
C LYS A 37 2.74 -6.64 5.44
N ILE A 38 1.85 -6.55 4.47
CA ILE A 38 0.94 -5.41 4.28
C ILE A 38 -0.50 -5.90 4.32
N LEU A 39 -1.38 -5.03 4.78
CA LEU A 39 -2.82 -5.26 4.79
C LEU A 39 -3.44 -4.92 3.42
N GLY A 40 -2.91 -3.90 2.73
CA GLY A 40 -3.39 -3.48 1.42
C GLY A 40 -2.65 -2.26 0.86
N ILE A 41 -3.17 -1.71 -0.24
CA ILE A 41 -2.64 -0.50 -0.90
C ILE A 41 -3.62 0.66 -0.75
N ALA A 42 -3.12 1.84 -0.39
CA ALA A 42 -3.90 3.07 -0.22
C ALA A 42 -4.40 3.65 -1.55
N HIS A 43 -5.67 4.06 -1.60
CA HIS A 43 -6.23 4.78 -2.76
C HIS A 43 -5.85 6.26 -2.79
N THR A 44 -5.90 6.91 -1.65
CA THR A 44 -5.74 8.36 -1.48
C THR A 44 -4.72 8.66 -0.39
N ASP A 45 -4.28 9.92 -0.33
CA ASP A 45 -3.59 10.42 0.85
C ASP A 45 -4.56 10.45 2.03
N ALA A 46 -4.05 10.22 3.24
CA ALA A 46 -4.80 10.35 4.48
C ALA A 46 -3.87 10.79 5.61
N ALA A 47 -4.36 11.67 6.50
CA ALA A 47 -3.62 12.06 7.68
C ALA A 47 -3.75 11.01 8.78
N ASP A 48 -2.91 11.11 9.81
CA ASP A 48 -3.00 10.26 10.99
C ASP A 48 -4.35 10.42 11.68
N GLY A 49 -5.01 9.31 12.01
CA GLY A 49 -6.36 9.29 12.59
C GLY A 49 -7.53 9.38 11.60
N ASP A 50 -7.28 9.64 10.31
CA ASP A 50 -8.33 9.63 9.28
C ASP A 50 -8.76 8.20 8.93
N LEU A 51 -9.92 8.08 8.28
CA LEU A 51 -10.33 6.82 7.64
C LEU A 51 -9.75 6.74 6.23
N LEU A 52 -9.04 5.65 5.96
CA LEU A 52 -8.41 5.37 4.68
C LEU A 52 -9.02 4.12 4.04
N SER A 53 -9.35 4.24 2.75
CA SER A 53 -9.73 3.09 1.92
C SER A 53 -8.49 2.39 1.36
N ILE A 54 -8.36 1.10 1.64
CA ILE A 54 -7.27 0.26 1.15
C ILE A 54 -7.79 -0.93 0.34
N ASP A 55 -7.08 -1.28 -0.73
CA ASP A 55 -7.35 -2.49 -1.49
C ASP A 55 -6.63 -3.67 -0.85
N ALA A 56 -7.38 -4.52 -0.14
CA ALA A 56 -6.86 -5.67 0.59
C ALA A 56 -6.82 -6.94 -0.26
N ARG A 57 -7.70 -7.07 -1.26
CA ARG A 57 -7.71 -8.20 -2.21
C ARG A 57 -8.10 -7.77 -3.61
N GLY A 58 -7.53 -8.43 -4.62
CA GLY A 58 -7.75 -8.15 -6.04
C GLY A 58 -6.46 -7.61 -6.68
N THR A 59 -6.59 -6.64 -7.57
CA THR A 59 -5.45 -5.90 -8.13
C THR A 59 -5.52 -4.43 -7.70
N ALA A 60 -4.36 -3.84 -7.43
CA ALA A 60 -4.22 -2.46 -6.99
C ALA A 60 -3.11 -1.74 -7.79
N ILE A 61 -3.14 -0.41 -7.75
CA ILE A 61 -2.07 0.44 -8.29
C ILE A 61 -1.15 0.83 -7.14
N VAL A 62 0.12 0.43 -7.23
CA VAL A 62 1.17 0.80 -6.28
C VAL A 62 2.26 1.55 -7.03
N GLU A 63 2.86 2.55 -6.38
CA GLU A 63 4.02 3.24 -6.96
C GLU A 63 5.25 2.35 -6.94
N ALA A 64 6.05 2.40 -8.00
CA ALA A 64 7.31 1.67 -8.09
C ALA A 64 8.45 2.46 -7.42
N GLY A 65 9.19 1.80 -6.53
CA GLY A 65 10.40 2.34 -5.90
C GLY A 65 11.69 2.03 -6.68
N ALA A 66 11.62 1.10 -7.64
CA ALA A 66 12.70 0.67 -8.50
C ALA A 66 12.15 0.25 -9.88
N ALA A 67 13.04 -0.05 -10.84
CA ALA A 67 12.63 -0.65 -12.11
C ALA A 67 12.04 -2.04 -11.86
N ILE A 68 10.86 -2.31 -12.44
CA ILE A 68 10.15 -3.58 -12.32
C ILE A 68 9.99 -4.18 -13.73
N SER A 69 10.40 -5.43 -13.87
CA SER A 69 10.21 -6.23 -15.08
C SER A 69 8.96 -7.11 -14.98
N ILE A 70 8.44 -7.52 -16.14
CA ILE A 70 7.28 -8.41 -16.18
C ILE A 70 7.68 -9.77 -15.59
N GLY A 71 6.93 -10.23 -14.59
CA GLY A 71 7.16 -11.51 -13.92
C GLY A 71 8.01 -11.42 -12.65
N ASP A 72 8.50 -10.23 -12.29
CA ASP A 72 9.21 -10.04 -11.02
C ASP A 72 8.28 -10.36 -9.84
N SER A 73 8.83 -11.06 -8.86
CA SER A 73 8.23 -11.11 -7.53
C SER A 73 8.41 -9.74 -6.90
N LEU A 74 7.38 -9.22 -6.22
CA LEU A 74 7.41 -7.88 -5.67
C LEU A 74 7.32 -7.91 -4.15
N ILE A 75 8.13 -7.08 -3.52
CA ILE A 75 8.05 -6.73 -2.10
C ILE A 75 7.86 -5.22 -1.95
N VAL A 76 7.63 -4.77 -0.72
CA VAL A 76 7.55 -3.34 -0.40
C VAL A 76 8.91 -2.82 0.07
N ASP A 77 9.21 -1.56 -0.24
CA ASP A 77 10.37 -0.84 0.29
C ASP A 77 10.04 -0.09 1.60
N ALA A 78 11.00 0.70 2.09
CA ALA A 78 10.85 1.50 3.31
C ALA A 78 9.96 2.75 3.16
N GLN A 79 9.37 2.96 1.98
CA GLN A 79 8.44 4.04 1.69
C GLN A 79 7.08 3.49 1.20
N GLY A 80 6.84 2.18 1.35
CA GLY A 80 5.60 1.54 0.93
C GLY A 80 5.42 1.44 -0.59
N ARG A 81 6.51 1.38 -1.34
CA ARG A 81 6.54 1.26 -2.81
C ARG A 81 6.88 -0.16 -3.21
N ALA A 82 6.46 -0.57 -4.40
CA ALA A 82 6.83 -1.87 -4.92
C ALA A 82 8.27 -1.85 -5.47
N ILE A 83 9.04 -2.85 -5.09
CA ILE A 83 10.36 -3.17 -5.64
C ILE A 83 10.44 -4.69 -5.90
N PRO A 84 11.31 -5.15 -6.81
CA PRO A 84 11.63 -6.57 -6.95
C PRO A 84 12.19 -7.19 -5.66
#